data_AF-A0A147KMF5-F1
#
_entry.id   AF-A0A147KMF5-F1
#
_cell.length_a   1.000
_cell.length_b   1.000
_cell.length_c   1.000
_cell.angle_alpha   90.00
_cell.angle_beta   90.00
_cell.angle_gamma   90.00
#
_symmetry.space_group_name_H-M   'P 1'
#
loop_
_entity.id
_entity.type
_entity.pdbx_description
1 polymer ?
#
loop_
_entity_poly.entity_id
_entity_poly.type
_entity_poly.pdbx_seq_one_letter_code
_entity_poly.pdbx_strand_id
1 'polypeptide(L)'
;MVSPVKSQFTDRVCAGIGEALHRARQGGTAGDDTAAVQAAVELLDAYQTITELMRTASEEQRPPEDTAEGRIARITAVLAGDRRLLMAALYSPLAVVAAVNKHHEGALDRRQQWGAWCWTVEAAWRCVARRDGLEPTGFTSAELDILAPVAARQRFLAFAEAYRTCDATPADCPADAASRVFGPRTSHLFVARSIEARWIWKDVLDHAESHPALGQATAGELEQEVNLLLFDRGRPGAVLGMSTTRLDLLSQGKRSRMLSNGDRGTVREVVERHLLPRFQIVDTLRLALTTAQHPGCSRITASAVVLAGAAALVLVTAGLCRKEICGLSVFTLAASAAGACYLIGAVGSVVHGREWALPWLLRMPAASAIGLFMLTAMHPSWWRAAFPEHWLETVAPGSAPPGAAPSPVWAAFLLASAAYVYLLVTARNHGLERKSALWRAALVWLVGGCHALLISLLGLVWIVPVFSEEGALLYQGWTTYSGPAVITLAQATAWCLTAGVFSQILWDDQPITAPLAHIRWHKDR
;
A
#
# COMPACT_ATOMS: atom_id res chain seq x y z
N MET A 1 0.75 34.29 -26.95
CA MET A 1 0.01 33.08 -26.49
C MET A 1 0.36 32.88 -25.02
N VAL A 2 -0.62 32.98 -24.11
CA VAL A 2 -0.41 32.77 -22.67
C VAL A 2 -0.07 31.30 -22.45
N SER A 3 1.04 31.00 -21.76
CA SER A 3 1.40 29.61 -21.45
C SER A 3 0.34 29.03 -20.51
N PRO A 4 -0.39 27.96 -20.87
CA PRO A 4 -1.35 27.35 -19.96
C PRO A 4 -0.61 26.74 -18.76
N VAL A 5 -1.33 26.57 -17.64
CA VAL A 5 -0.84 25.75 -16.52
C VAL A 5 -0.41 24.40 -17.08
N LYS A 6 0.77 23.92 -16.66
CA LYS A 6 1.29 22.65 -17.16
C LYS A 6 0.29 21.53 -16.86
N SER A 7 -0.13 20.82 -17.92
CA SER A 7 -1.13 19.75 -17.83
C SER A 7 -0.80 18.70 -16.78
N GLN A 8 0.49 18.43 -16.57
CA GLN A 8 0.96 17.50 -15.54
C GLN A 8 0.45 17.85 -14.14
N PHE A 9 0.42 19.14 -13.76
CA PHE A 9 -0.10 19.54 -12.45
C PHE A 9 -1.60 19.29 -12.36
N THR A 10 -2.35 19.63 -13.41
CA THR A 10 -3.79 19.35 -13.52
C THR A 10 -4.08 17.87 -13.39
N ASP A 11 -3.35 17.03 -14.13
CA ASP A 11 -3.48 15.57 -14.07
C ASP A 11 -3.26 15.06 -12.64
N ARG A 12 -2.31 15.64 -11.89
CA ARG A 12 -2.07 15.24 -10.48
C ARG A 12 -3.20 15.64 -9.54
N VAL A 13 -3.71 16.86 -9.67
CA VAL A 13 -4.80 17.35 -8.81
C VAL A 13 -6.06 16.52 -9.03
N CYS A 14 -6.36 16.17 -10.29
CA CYS A 14 -7.55 15.40 -10.64
C CYS A 14 -7.44 13.89 -10.35
N ALA A 15 -6.24 13.30 -10.44
CA ALA A 15 -6.05 11.86 -10.25
C ALA A 15 -6.42 11.40 -8.82
N GLY A 16 -6.64 10.10 -8.63
CA GLY A 16 -6.97 9.53 -7.32
C GLY A 16 -8.33 10.01 -6.83
N ILE A 17 -8.37 10.64 -5.66
CA ILE A 17 -9.63 11.16 -5.09
C ILE A 17 -9.96 12.60 -5.51
N GLY A 18 -9.21 13.21 -6.43
CA GLY A 18 -9.39 14.62 -6.82
C GLY A 18 -10.83 14.95 -7.25
N GLU A 19 -11.39 14.14 -8.15
CA GLU A 19 -12.78 14.28 -8.59
C GLU A 19 -13.79 14.02 -7.46
N ALA A 20 -13.52 13.03 -6.59
CA ALA A 20 -14.38 12.73 -5.44
C ALA A 20 -14.48 13.92 -4.47
N LEU A 21 -13.37 14.61 -4.21
CA LEU A 21 -13.36 15.83 -3.41
C LEU A 21 -14.23 16.92 -4.05
N HIS A 22 -14.12 17.11 -5.36
CA HIS A 22 -14.99 18.06 -6.07
C HIS A 22 -16.48 17.67 -6.00
N ARG A 23 -16.82 16.38 -6.06
CA ARG A 23 -18.21 15.90 -5.88
C ARG A 23 -18.73 16.14 -4.46
N ALA A 24 -17.85 16.04 -3.46
CA ALA A 24 -18.19 16.29 -2.06
C ALA A 24 -18.28 17.78 -1.70
N ARG A 25 -17.81 18.68 -2.58
CA ARG A 25 -17.82 20.12 -2.36
C ARG A 25 -19.25 20.64 -2.20
N GLN A 26 -19.46 21.44 -1.16
CA GLN A 26 -20.71 22.17 -0.97
C GLN A 26 -20.63 23.57 -1.60
N GLY A 27 -21.36 23.78 -2.68
CA GLY A 27 -21.54 25.08 -3.32
C GLY A 27 -20.36 25.55 -4.20
N GLY A 28 -20.70 26.29 -5.24
CA GLY A 28 -19.76 26.81 -6.24
C GLY A 28 -19.29 25.76 -7.24
N THR A 29 -18.80 26.24 -8.37
CA THR A 29 -18.23 25.45 -9.48
C THR A 29 -16.80 25.88 -9.75
N ALA A 30 -16.06 25.10 -10.54
CA ALA A 30 -14.72 25.49 -11.00
C ALA A 30 -14.73 26.81 -11.81
N GLY A 31 -15.87 27.12 -12.47
CA GLY A 31 -16.08 28.40 -13.14
C GLY A 31 -16.19 29.56 -12.15
N ASP A 32 -16.95 29.37 -11.07
CA ASP A 32 -17.09 30.37 -10.00
C ASP A 32 -15.75 30.63 -9.30
N ASP A 33 -14.95 29.60 -9.06
CA ASP A 33 -13.59 29.72 -8.50
C ASP A 33 -12.70 30.57 -9.39
N THR A 34 -12.73 30.31 -10.69
CA THR A 34 -11.93 31.06 -11.67
C THR A 34 -12.34 32.52 -11.69
N ALA A 35 -13.64 32.81 -11.66
CA ALA A 35 -14.15 34.17 -11.63
C ALA A 35 -13.79 34.91 -10.32
N ALA A 36 -13.94 34.24 -9.17
CA ALA A 36 -13.59 34.81 -7.87
C ALA A 36 -12.10 35.17 -7.79
N VAL A 37 -11.23 34.24 -8.20
CA VAL A 37 -9.78 34.46 -8.21
C VAL A 37 -9.38 35.58 -9.17
N GLN A 38 -9.99 35.66 -10.36
CA GLN A 38 -9.70 36.72 -11.33
C GLN A 38 -10.12 38.12 -10.84
N ALA A 39 -11.15 38.20 -10.01
CA ALA A 39 -11.61 39.46 -9.42
C ALA A 39 -10.76 39.90 -8.20
N ALA A 40 -9.96 39.00 -7.61
CA ALA A 40 -9.20 39.26 -6.39
C ALA A 40 -7.84 39.90 -6.68
N VAL A 41 -7.84 41.21 -6.97
CA VAL A 41 -6.61 41.98 -7.26
C VAL A 41 -5.58 41.87 -6.14
N GLU A 42 -6.01 42.01 -4.87
CA GLU A 42 -5.11 41.92 -3.71
C GLU A 42 -4.42 40.55 -3.58
N LEU A 43 -5.11 39.47 -3.96
CA LEU A 43 -4.53 38.13 -4.00
C LEU A 43 -3.43 38.06 -5.06
N LEU A 44 -3.70 38.56 -6.26
CA LEU A 44 -2.75 38.52 -7.38
C LEU A 44 -1.52 39.40 -7.10
N ASP A 45 -1.71 40.58 -6.51
CA ASP A 45 -0.64 41.49 -6.10
C ASP A 45 0.30 40.85 -5.06
N ALA A 46 -0.23 39.97 -4.21
CA ALA A 46 0.60 39.24 -3.24
C ALA A 46 1.63 38.30 -3.92
N TYR A 47 1.41 37.92 -5.19
CA TYR A 47 2.34 37.11 -5.99
C TYR A 47 3.28 37.93 -6.89
N GLN A 48 3.24 39.26 -6.86
CA GLN A 48 4.01 40.10 -7.78
C GLN A 48 5.53 39.82 -7.72
N THR A 49 6.06 39.50 -6.54
CA THR A 49 7.50 39.28 -6.30
C THR A 49 7.96 37.85 -6.54
N ILE A 50 7.07 36.91 -6.93
CA ILE A 50 7.43 35.49 -7.04
C ILE A 50 8.57 35.25 -8.03
N THR A 51 8.56 35.94 -9.17
CA THR A 51 9.61 35.86 -10.19
C THR A 51 10.96 36.28 -9.63
N GLU A 52 10.98 37.35 -8.84
CA GLU A 52 12.20 37.89 -8.23
C GLU A 52 12.71 36.95 -7.14
N LEU A 53 11.86 36.56 -6.19
CA LEU A 53 12.18 35.68 -5.07
C LEU A 53 12.71 34.32 -5.53
N MET A 54 12.16 33.77 -6.62
CA MET A 54 12.64 32.51 -7.17
C MET A 54 13.94 32.64 -7.99
N ARG A 55 14.33 33.85 -8.42
CA ARG A 55 15.55 34.08 -9.23
C ARG A 55 16.74 34.51 -8.37
N THR A 56 16.53 35.38 -7.38
CA THR A 56 17.61 35.99 -6.59
C THR A 56 17.99 35.15 -5.37
N ALA A 57 19.30 34.99 -5.12
CA ALA A 57 19.82 34.22 -4.00
C ALA A 57 20.00 35.02 -2.70
N SER A 58 19.73 36.33 -2.69
CA SER A 58 19.96 37.21 -1.53
C SER A 58 18.65 37.74 -0.97
N GLU A 59 18.29 37.30 0.24
CA GLU A 59 17.19 37.87 1.05
C GLU A 59 17.70 38.70 2.23
N GLU A 60 19.00 38.68 2.55
CA GLU A 60 19.58 39.24 3.80
C GLU A 60 19.34 40.74 4.01
N GLN A 61 18.79 41.45 3.02
CA GLN A 61 18.49 42.89 3.06
C GLN A 61 17.02 43.23 2.77
N ARG A 62 16.13 42.26 2.57
CA ARG A 62 14.73 42.54 2.27
C ARG A 62 13.91 42.74 3.55
N PRO A 63 12.93 43.67 3.55
CA PRO A 63 11.99 43.78 4.66
C PRO A 63 11.20 42.46 4.82
N PRO A 64 10.76 42.10 6.05
CA PRO A 64 10.06 40.84 6.31
C PRO A 64 8.84 40.59 5.42
N GLU A 65 8.13 41.65 5.04
CA GLU A 65 6.94 41.60 4.15
C GLU A 65 7.27 41.18 2.71
N ASP A 66 8.52 41.37 2.28
CA ASP A 66 9.02 41.01 0.96
C ASP A 66 9.75 39.67 0.92
N THR A 67 9.78 38.95 2.05
CA THR A 67 10.23 37.56 2.10
C THR A 67 9.14 36.60 1.62
N ALA A 68 9.51 35.39 1.22
CA ALA A 68 8.53 34.37 0.84
C ALA A 68 7.50 34.09 1.97
N GLU A 69 7.94 34.08 3.23
CA GLU A 69 7.04 33.91 4.39
C GLU A 69 6.08 35.08 4.59
N GLY A 70 6.56 36.32 4.44
CA GLY A 70 5.72 37.51 4.49
C GLY A 70 4.65 37.51 3.39
N ARG A 71 5.01 37.07 2.18
CA ARG A 71 4.07 36.91 1.06
C ARG A 71 3.06 35.79 1.32
N ILE A 72 3.47 34.64 1.85
CA ILE A 72 2.54 33.56 2.24
C ILE A 72 1.57 34.04 3.33
N ALA A 73 2.05 34.81 4.33
CA ALA A 73 1.19 35.38 5.37
C ALA A 73 0.17 36.37 4.77
N ARG A 74 0.58 37.22 3.82
CA ARG A 74 -0.34 38.13 3.10
C ARG A 74 -1.38 37.35 2.29
N ILE A 75 -0.97 36.31 1.55
CA ILE A 75 -1.90 35.42 0.83
C ILE A 75 -2.89 34.78 1.82
N THR A 76 -2.40 34.31 2.97
CA THR A 76 -3.23 33.70 4.03
C THR A 76 -4.28 34.69 4.53
N ALA A 77 -3.90 35.94 4.80
CA ALA A 77 -4.83 36.98 5.24
C ALA A 77 -5.92 37.27 4.20
N VAL A 78 -5.56 37.37 2.91
CA VAL A 78 -6.52 37.60 1.82
C VAL A 78 -7.47 36.40 1.67
N LEU A 79 -6.96 35.17 1.69
CA LEU A 79 -7.79 33.97 1.60
C LEU A 79 -8.77 33.85 2.78
N ALA A 80 -8.31 34.15 3.99
CA ALA A 80 -9.16 34.10 5.16
C ALA A 80 -10.22 35.22 5.23
N GLY A 81 -9.99 36.34 4.54
CA GLY A 81 -10.96 37.44 4.42
C GLY A 81 -12.13 37.15 3.45
N ASP A 82 -12.04 36.12 2.60
CA ASP A 82 -13.07 35.80 1.62
C ASP A 82 -13.29 34.28 1.49
N ARG A 83 -14.48 33.83 1.92
CA ARG A 83 -14.91 32.42 1.82
C ARG A 83 -14.77 31.84 0.41
N ARG A 84 -15.10 32.60 -0.64
CA ARG A 84 -15.04 32.12 -2.03
C ARG A 84 -13.60 31.92 -2.47
N LEU A 85 -12.70 32.81 -2.08
CA LEU A 85 -11.28 32.69 -2.41
C LEU A 85 -10.63 31.51 -1.67
N LEU A 86 -10.94 31.30 -0.39
CA LEU A 86 -10.44 30.13 0.32
C LEU A 86 -10.94 28.82 -0.31
N MET A 87 -12.24 28.74 -0.64
CA MET A 87 -12.80 27.56 -1.33
C MET A 87 -12.15 27.33 -2.70
N ALA A 88 -11.91 28.39 -3.47
CA ALA A 88 -11.22 28.32 -4.75
C ALA A 88 -9.76 27.85 -4.58
N ALA A 89 -9.03 28.33 -3.57
CA ALA A 89 -7.67 27.89 -3.28
C ALA A 89 -7.59 26.42 -2.83
N LEU A 90 -8.62 25.93 -2.12
CA LEU A 90 -8.69 24.53 -1.64
C LEU A 90 -9.07 23.54 -2.75
N TYR A 91 -10.11 23.83 -3.52
CA TYR A 91 -10.62 22.90 -4.54
C TYR A 91 -9.97 23.11 -5.91
N SER A 92 -9.60 24.34 -6.24
CA SER A 92 -9.06 24.72 -7.55
C SER A 92 -7.74 25.50 -7.43
N PRO A 93 -6.72 25.02 -6.70
CA PRO A 93 -5.47 25.77 -6.48
C PRO A 93 -4.77 26.16 -7.79
N LEU A 94 -4.92 25.35 -8.85
CA LEU A 94 -4.34 25.65 -10.15
C LEU A 94 -5.08 26.77 -10.91
N ALA A 95 -6.32 27.11 -10.54
CA ALA A 95 -6.99 28.30 -11.05
C ALA A 95 -6.31 29.58 -10.51
N VAL A 96 -5.83 29.55 -9.25
CA VAL A 96 -4.98 30.60 -8.68
C VAL A 96 -3.69 30.73 -9.48
N VAL A 97 -2.99 29.62 -9.72
CA VAL A 97 -1.75 29.62 -10.52
C VAL A 97 -1.99 30.15 -11.94
N ALA A 98 -3.10 29.77 -12.58
CA ALA A 98 -3.46 30.25 -13.91
C ALA A 98 -3.71 31.77 -13.92
N ALA A 99 -4.42 32.30 -12.92
CA ALA A 99 -4.70 33.72 -12.79
C ALA A 99 -3.44 34.52 -12.48
N VAL A 100 -2.57 34.03 -11.60
CA VAL A 100 -1.26 34.62 -11.33
C VAL A 100 -0.41 34.63 -12.59
N ASN A 101 -0.34 33.52 -13.34
CA ASN A 101 0.41 33.50 -14.60
C ASN A 101 -0.15 34.51 -15.62
N LYS A 102 -1.48 34.62 -15.74
CA LYS A 102 -2.12 35.62 -16.60
C LYS A 102 -1.81 37.06 -16.18
N HIS A 103 -1.77 37.32 -14.87
CA HIS A 103 -1.40 38.62 -14.31
C HIS A 103 0.07 38.99 -14.63
N HIS A 104 0.95 37.98 -14.72
CA HIS A 104 2.33 38.10 -15.22
C HIS A 104 2.43 37.93 -16.75
N GLU A 105 1.37 38.23 -17.50
CA GLU A 105 1.32 38.16 -18.98
C GLU A 105 1.69 36.79 -19.59
N GLY A 106 1.57 35.71 -18.81
CA GLY A 106 1.96 34.36 -19.20
C GLY A 106 3.45 34.08 -19.12
N ALA A 107 4.23 34.94 -18.46
CA ALA A 107 5.69 34.88 -18.38
C ALA A 107 6.22 33.89 -17.32
N LEU A 108 5.37 33.29 -16.50
CA LEU A 108 5.85 32.38 -15.45
C LEU A 108 6.32 31.05 -16.05
N ASP A 109 7.58 30.72 -15.76
CA ASP A 109 8.13 29.41 -16.08
C ASP A 109 7.49 28.31 -15.21
N ARG A 110 7.83 27.04 -15.50
CA ARG A 110 7.26 25.89 -14.76
C ARG A 110 7.58 25.95 -13.26
N ARG A 111 8.77 26.42 -12.88
CA ARG A 111 9.23 26.48 -11.49
C ARG A 111 8.47 27.55 -10.72
N GLN A 112 8.22 28.69 -11.35
CA GLN A 112 7.45 29.79 -10.80
C GLN A 112 5.97 29.43 -10.65
N GLN A 113 5.38 28.75 -11.65
CA GLN A 113 4.02 28.21 -11.54
C GLN A 113 3.90 27.21 -10.37
N TRP A 114 4.90 26.34 -10.21
CA TRP A 114 4.98 25.41 -9.08
C TRP A 114 5.19 26.11 -7.73
N GLY A 115 6.05 27.13 -7.67
CA GLY A 115 6.21 27.97 -6.47
C GLY A 115 4.91 28.65 -6.06
N ALA A 116 4.16 29.19 -7.03
CA ALA A 116 2.85 29.80 -6.78
C ALA A 116 1.85 28.78 -6.23
N TRP A 117 1.88 27.54 -6.77
CA TRP A 117 1.07 26.44 -6.26
C TRP A 117 1.42 26.11 -4.81
N CYS A 118 2.71 25.98 -4.49
CA CYS A 118 3.22 25.74 -3.13
C CYS A 118 2.77 26.82 -2.15
N TRP A 119 2.85 28.11 -2.53
CA TRP A 119 2.41 29.23 -1.69
C TRP A 119 0.89 29.21 -1.48
N THR A 120 0.12 28.94 -2.54
CA THR A 120 -1.35 28.85 -2.49
C THR A 120 -1.79 27.79 -1.47
N VAL A 121 -1.24 26.58 -1.58
CA VAL A 121 -1.65 25.45 -0.72
C VAL A 121 -1.15 25.58 0.72
N GLU A 122 0.03 26.20 0.93
CA GLU A 122 0.52 26.48 2.28
C GLU A 122 -0.34 27.54 2.97
N ALA A 123 -0.72 28.61 2.25
CA ALA A 123 -1.61 29.64 2.78
C ALA A 123 -3.02 29.09 3.09
N ALA A 124 -3.58 28.27 2.19
CA ALA A 124 -4.86 27.61 2.42
C ALA A 124 -4.79 26.64 3.62
N TRP A 125 -3.69 25.90 3.77
CA TRP A 125 -3.46 25.06 4.94
C TRP A 125 -3.39 25.87 6.23
N ARG A 126 -2.71 27.02 6.26
CA ARG A 126 -2.65 27.89 7.45
C ARG A 126 -4.03 28.40 7.87
N CYS A 127 -4.88 28.75 6.90
CA CYS A 127 -6.27 29.13 7.14
C CYS A 127 -7.05 27.97 7.82
N VAL A 128 -7.01 26.78 7.21
CA VAL A 128 -7.80 25.64 7.67
C VAL A 128 -7.28 25.07 9.01
N ALA A 129 -5.95 25.01 9.16
CA ALA A 129 -5.29 24.52 10.37
C ALA A 129 -5.18 25.58 11.48
N ARG A 130 -5.63 26.83 11.26
CA ARG A 130 -5.62 27.93 12.24
C ARG A 130 -4.23 28.20 12.86
N ARG A 131 -3.16 28.01 12.09
CA ARG A 131 -1.78 28.04 12.63
C ARG A 131 -1.33 29.40 13.13
N ASP A 132 -1.86 30.46 12.54
CA ASP A 132 -1.44 31.83 12.83
C ASP A 132 -2.45 32.56 13.74
N GLY A 133 -3.35 31.81 14.41
CA GLY A 133 -4.44 32.37 15.22
C GLY A 133 -5.50 33.12 14.41
N LEU A 134 -5.39 33.09 13.08
CA LEU A 134 -6.27 33.78 12.16
C LEU A 134 -7.47 32.88 11.84
N GLU A 135 -8.68 33.35 12.15
CA GLU A 135 -9.93 32.64 11.89
C GLU A 135 -10.51 33.07 10.54
N PRO A 136 -10.64 32.16 9.56
CA PRO A 136 -11.26 32.46 8.28
C PRO A 136 -12.71 32.95 8.44
N THR A 137 -13.00 34.11 7.85
CA THR A 137 -14.32 34.72 7.88
C THR A 137 -15.33 33.86 7.13
N GLY A 138 -16.53 33.74 7.70
CA GLY A 138 -17.63 32.99 7.07
C GLY A 138 -17.48 31.47 7.14
N PHE A 139 -16.60 30.92 7.97
CA PHE A 139 -16.54 29.48 8.27
C PHE A 139 -16.75 29.21 9.75
N THR A 140 -17.46 28.12 10.04
CA THR A 140 -17.48 27.52 11.38
C THR A 140 -16.25 26.63 11.58
N SER A 141 -15.88 26.38 12.84
CA SER A 141 -14.78 25.43 13.16
C SER A 141 -15.03 24.04 12.55
N ALA A 142 -16.28 23.56 12.60
CA ALA A 142 -16.64 22.27 12.03
C ALA A 142 -16.49 22.22 10.51
N GLU A 143 -16.82 23.30 9.79
CA GLU A 143 -16.58 23.38 8.35
C GLU A 143 -15.09 23.34 8.01
N LEU A 144 -14.24 24.03 8.78
CA LEU A 144 -12.79 23.98 8.58
C LEU A 144 -12.25 22.56 8.83
N ASP A 145 -12.73 21.88 9.86
CA ASP A 145 -12.35 20.48 10.14
C ASP A 145 -12.78 19.54 8.99
N ILE A 146 -13.93 19.79 8.35
CA ILE A 146 -14.37 19.07 7.14
C ILE A 146 -13.44 19.33 5.94
N LEU A 147 -12.89 20.55 5.83
CA LEU A 147 -12.01 20.96 4.73
C LEU A 147 -10.54 20.56 4.94
N ALA A 148 -10.14 20.20 6.15
CA ALA A 148 -8.76 19.81 6.48
C ALA A 148 -8.19 18.70 5.58
N PRO A 149 -8.93 17.63 5.23
CA PRO A 149 -8.47 16.62 4.27
C PRO A 149 -8.15 17.19 2.88
N VAL A 150 -8.95 18.15 2.40
CA VAL A 150 -8.76 18.79 1.10
C VAL A 150 -7.46 19.60 1.11
N ALA A 151 -7.28 20.42 2.15
CA ALA A 151 -6.09 21.23 2.33
C ALA A 151 -4.82 20.36 2.46
N ALA A 152 -4.88 19.32 3.29
CA ALA A 152 -3.78 18.38 3.52
C ALA A 152 -3.34 17.69 2.23
N ARG A 153 -4.30 17.22 1.43
CA ARG A 153 -4.02 16.59 0.13
C ARG A 153 -3.34 17.54 -0.83
N GLN A 154 -3.90 18.73 -1.04
CA GLN A 154 -3.34 19.70 -1.99
C GLN A 154 -1.93 20.12 -1.58
N ARG A 155 -1.71 20.34 -0.28
CA ARG A 155 -0.40 20.63 0.29
C ARG A 155 0.60 19.51 0.02
N PHE A 156 0.21 18.27 0.28
CA PHE A 156 1.05 17.11 -0.01
C PHE A 156 1.38 17.02 -1.52
N LEU A 157 0.39 17.14 -2.40
CA LEU A 157 0.60 17.00 -3.85
C LEU A 157 1.57 18.05 -4.40
N ALA A 158 1.42 19.31 -3.99
CA ALA A 158 2.28 20.40 -4.45
C ALA A 158 3.74 20.16 -4.01
N PHE A 159 3.97 19.77 -2.75
CA PHE A 159 5.33 19.54 -2.24
C PHE A 159 5.95 18.24 -2.78
N ALA A 160 5.15 17.19 -2.91
CA ALA A 160 5.59 15.91 -3.45
C ALA A 160 6.09 16.01 -4.90
N GLU A 161 5.62 17.01 -5.66
CA GLU A 161 6.03 17.25 -7.06
C GLU A 161 7.55 17.46 -7.19
N ALA A 162 8.22 18.09 -6.21
CA ALA A 162 9.68 18.26 -6.20
C ALA A 162 10.45 16.94 -6.07
N TYR A 163 9.81 15.88 -5.59
CA TYR A 163 10.43 14.57 -5.37
C TYR A 163 10.14 13.56 -6.50
N ARG A 164 9.31 13.95 -7.47
CA ARG A 164 8.97 13.11 -8.63
C ARG A 164 10.10 13.11 -9.64
N THR A 165 10.29 11.97 -10.30
CA THR A 165 11.29 11.85 -11.36
C THR A 165 10.79 12.56 -12.61
N CYS A 166 11.38 13.70 -12.95
CA CYS A 166 11.12 14.38 -14.21
C CYS A 166 11.95 13.75 -15.35
N ASP A 167 11.30 13.43 -16.46
CA ASP A 167 11.97 13.15 -17.74
C ASP A 167 12.35 14.45 -18.48
N ALA A 168 12.02 15.61 -17.90
CA ALA A 168 12.39 16.93 -18.40
C ALA A 168 13.88 17.24 -18.19
N THR A 169 14.40 18.21 -18.94
CA THR A 169 15.75 18.75 -18.70
C THR A 169 15.87 19.23 -17.24
N PRO A 170 17.03 19.11 -16.59
CA PRO A 170 17.20 19.47 -15.18
C PRO A 170 16.74 20.91 -14.86
N ALA A 171 16.88 21.82 -15.83
CA ALA A 171 16.52 23.24 -15.70
C ALA A 171 15.02 23.50 -15.50
N ASP A 172 14.15 22.56 -15.89
CA ASP A 172 12.68 22.68 -15.77
C ASP A 172 12.10 21.86 -14.59
N CYS A 173 12.95 21.30 -13.74
CA CYS A 173 12.53 20.44 -12.64
C CYS A 173 12.17 21.26 -11.39
N PRO A 174 11.00 21.04 -10.77
CA PRO A 174 10.64 21.64 -9.48
C PRO A 174 11.69 21.42 -8.37
N ALA A 175 12.44 20.31 -8.41
CA ALA A 175 13.51 20.03 -7.46
C ALA A 175 14.60 21.12 -7.41
N ASP A 176 14.95 21.73 -8.55
CA ASP A 176 15.95 22.81 -8.64
C ASP A 176 15.47 24.13 -8.01
N ALA A 177 14.16 24.32 -7.95
CA ALA A 177 13.54 25.50 -7.35
C ALA A 177 13.22 25.32 -5.86
N ALA A 178 13.21 24.10 -5.35
CA ALA A 178 12.72 23.79 -4.01
C ALA A 178 13.48 24.51 -2.88
N SER A 179 14.78 24.75 -3.05
CA SER A 179 15.62 25.49 -2.09
C SER A 179 15.31 26.99 -2.00
N ARG A 180 14.47 27.50 -2.90
CA ARG A 180 14.10 28.91 -3.06
C ARG A 180 12.60 29.18 -2.82
N VAL A 181 11.77 28.14 -2.75
CA VAL A 181 10.30 28.30 -2.60
C VAL A 181 9.95 29.09 -1.36
N PHE A 182 10.65 28.88 -0.24
CA PHE A 182 10.41 29.61 1.01
C PHE A 182 11.50 30.65 1.30
N GLY A 183 12.19 31.13 0.26
CA GLY A 183 13.35 32.03 0.35
C GLY A 183 14.68 31.30 0.11
N PRO A 184 15.80 32.00 -0.10
CA PRO A 184 17.12 31.42 -0.28
C PRO A 184 17.58 30.64 0.95
N ARG A 185 18.34 29.57 0.73
CA ARG A 185 18.90 28.68 1.80
C ARG A 185 17.83 28.01 2.67
N THR A 186 16.58 27.95 2.22
CA THR A 186 15.46 27.33 2.95
C THR A 186 15.14 25.90 2.52
N SER A 187 16.09 25.21 1.87
CA SER A 187 15.91 23.80 1.45
C SER A 187 15.51 22.89 2.62
N HIS A 188 16.06 23.13 3.81
CA HIS A 188 15.70 22.40 5.02
C HIS A 188 14.25 22.66 5.46
N LEU A 189 13.74 23.90 5.35
CA LEU A 189 12.34 24.23 5.64
C LEU A 189 11.40 23.57 4.63
N PHE A 190 11.76 23.60 3.34
CA PHE A 190 10.98 22.93 2.31
C PHE A 190 10.87 21.42 2.59
N VAL A 191 11.98 20.76 2.91
CA VAL A 191 11.99 19.34 3.26
C VAL A 191 11.17 19.07 4.53
N ALA A 192 11.31 19.90 5.57
CA ALA A 192 10.54 19.76 6.81
C ALA A 192 9.02 19.88 6.58
N ARG A 193 8.58 20.89 5.81
CA ARG A 193 7.16 21.07 5.45
C ARG A 193 6.65 19.95 4.54
N SER A 194 7.49 19.42 3.67
CA SER A 194 7.15 18.26 2.83
C SER A 194 6.90 17.01 3.68
N ILE A 195 7.82 16.71 4.60
CA ILE A 195 7.70 15.60 5.56
C ILE A 195 6.42 15.72 6.38
N GLU A 196 6.15 16.93 6.89
CA GLU A 196 4.94 17.22 7.63
C GLU A 196 3.67 17.01 6.78
N ALA A 197 3.61 17.57 5.57
CA ALA A 197 2.47 17.41 4.67
C ALA A 197 2.21 15.94 4.34
N ARG A 198 3.27 15.14 4.15
CA ARG A 198 3.18 13.69 3.97
C ARG A 198 2.57 12.99 5.18
N TRP A 199 3.01 13.32 6.39
CA TRP A 199 2.49 12.70 7.60
C TRP A 199 1.03 13.05 7.85
N ILE A 200 0.66 14.31 7.69
CA ILE A 200 -0.73 14.76 7.81
C ILE A 200 -1.60 14.05 6.77
N TRP A 201 -1.17 14.03 5.50
CA TRP A 201 -1.98 13.40 4.46
C TRP A 201 -2.12 11.89 4.66
N LYS A 202 -1.05 11.21 5.07
CA LYS A 202 -1.12 9.80 5.44
C LYS A 202 -2.09 9.56 6.60
N ASP A 203 -2.04 10.38 7.65
CA ASP A 203 -2.93 10.24 8.81
C ASP A 203 -4.40 10.43 8.41
N VAL A 204 -4.68 11.38 7.53
CA VAL A 204 -6.01 11.57 6.92
C VAL A 204 -6.46 10.33 6.14
N LEU A 205 -5.56 9.70 5.37
CA LEU A 205 -5.89 8.46 4.64
C LEU A 205 -6.09 7.26 5.58
N ASP A 206 -5.31 7.16 6.64
CA ASP A 206 -5.47 6.13 7.67
C ASP A 206 -6.85 6.22 8.35
N HIS A 207 -7.44 7.42 8.39
CA HIS A 207 -8.76 7.68 8.95
C HIS A 207 -9.77 8.15 7.89
N ALA A 208 -9.60 7.73 6.62
CA ALA A 208 -10.40 8.26 5.50
C ALA A 208 -11.92 8.17 5.72
N GLU A 209 -12.38 7.09 6.34
CA GLU A 209 -13.80 6.87 6.65
C GLU A 209 -14.37 7.85 7.69
N SER A 210 -13.51 8.48 8.50
CA SER A 210 -13.90 9.47 9.51
C SER A 210 -14.03 10.88 8.94
N HIS A 211 -13.61 11.10 7.70
CA HIS A 211 -13.59 12.41 7.07
C HIS A 211 -14.78 12.59 6.11
N PRO A 212 -15.73 13.50 6.39
CA PRO A 212 -16.90 13.70 5.54
C PRO A 212 -16.55 14.07 4.08
N ALA A 213 -15.48 14.85 3.89
CA ALA A 213 -15.00 15.21 2.54
C ALA A 213 -14.54 14.01 1.71
N LEU A 214 -14.14 12.90 2.36
CA LEU A 214 -13.72 11.66 1.72
C LEU A 214 -14.85 10.63 1.59
N GLY A 215 -16.02 10.89 2.19
CA GLY A 215 -17.14 9.94 2.19
C GLY A 215 -17.76 9.65 0.82
N GLN A 216 -17.52 10.52 -0.17
CA GLN A 216 -17.95 10.34 -1.57
C GLN A 216 -16.89 9.65 -2.46
N ALA A 217 -15.71 9.35 -1.90
CA ALA A 217 -14.69 8.61 -2.62
C ALA A 217 -15.05 7.13 -2.65
N THR A 218 -15.04 6.56 -3.85
CA THR A 218 -15.13 5.12 -4.03
C THR A 218 -13.86 4.45 -3.51
N ALA A 219 -13.94 3.17 -3.17
CA ALA A 219 -12.76 2.41 -2.76
C ALA A 219 -11.68 2.37 -3.86
N GLY A 220 -12.08 2.36 -5.14
CA GLY A 220 -11.16 2.42 -6.27
C GLY A 220 -10.38 3.74 -6.32
N GLU A 221 -11.05 4.87 -6.09
CA GLU A 221 -10.40 6.20 -6.03
C GLU A 221 -9.44 6.30 -4.84
N LEU A 222 -9.81 5.76 -3.67
CA LEU A 222 -8.92 5.68 -2.50
C LEU A 222 -7.70 4.78 -2.75
N GLU A 223 -7.88 3.63 -3.39
CA GLU A 223 -6.77 2.76 -3.78
C GLU A 223 -5.83 3.47 -4.77
N GLN A 224 -6.39 4.19 -5.73
CA GLN A 224 -5.60 4.97 -6.68
C GLN A 224 -4.80 6.07 -5.96
N GLU A 225 -5.39 6.75 -4.99
CA GLU A 225 -4.71 7.77 -4.18
C GLU A 225 -3.54 7.19 -3.39
N VAL A 226 -3.75 6.06 -2.70
CA VAL A 226 -2.67 5.33 -2.00
C VAL A 226 -1.57 4.91 -2.99
N ASN A 227 -1.95 4.45 -4.17
CA ASN A 227 -0.98 4.08 -5.21
C ASN A 227 -0.20 5.30 -5.72
N LEU A 228 -0.80 6.48 -5.81
CA LEU A 228 -0.10 7.72 -6.19
C LEU A 228 0.89 8.21 -5.12
N LEU A 229 0.74 7.78 -3.87
CA LEU A 229 1.75 7.97 -2.82
C LEU A 229 2.96 7.05 -3.02
N LEU A 230 2.73 5.81 -3.44
CA LEU A 230 3.77 4.77 -3.50
C LEU A 230 4.46 4.67 -4.86
N PHE A 231 3.78 5.07 -5.92
CA PHE A 231 4.22 4.87 -7.31
C PHE A 231 4.16 6.19 -8.09
N ASP A 232 5.20 6.43 -8.89
CA ASP A 232 5.22 7.53 -9.85
C ASP A 232 5.04 6.96 -11.27
N ARG A 233 3.89 7.24 -11.90
CA ARG A 233 3.52 6.72 -13.23
C ARG A 233 3.63 5.19 -13.35
N GLY A 234 3.19 4.47 -12.32
CA GLY A 234 3.23 3.00 -12.27
C GLY A 234 4.63 2.40 -12.09
N ARG A 235 5.67 3.22 -12.00
CA ARG A 235 7.00 2.77 -11.56
C ARG A 235 7.08 2.96 -10.05
N PRO A 236 7.68 2.02 -9.31
CA PRO A 236 8.03 2.24 -7.91
C PRO A 236 8.94 3.44 -7.86
N GLY A 237 8.36 4.53 -7.37
CA GLY A 237 8.95 5.85 -7.34
C GLY A 237 8.66 6.32 -5.95
N ALA A 238 9.70 6.61 -5.20
CA ALA A 238 9.56 6.92 -3.80
C ALA A 238 8.96 8.32 -3.62
N VAL A 239 7.72 8.59 -4.04
CA VAL A 239 7.09 9.90 -3.83
C VAL A 239 7.03 10.23 -2.33
N LEU A 240 6.96 9.19 -1.49
CA LEU A 240 7.13 9.28 -0.03
C LEU A 240 8.57 9.52 0.45
N GLY A 241 9.60 9.34 -0.37
CA GLY A 241 10.99 9.54 0.02
C GLY A 241 11.37 11.01 0.02
N MET A 242 11.13 11.69 1.13
CA MET A 242 11.33 13.14 1.28
C MET A 242 12.56 13.40 2.13
N SER A 243 13.69 13.66 1.47
CA SER A 243 14.96 13.97 2.13
C SER A 243 15.74 15.03 1.37
N THR A 244 16.61 15.75 2.09
CA THR A 244 17.54 16.74 1.52
C THR A 244 18.43 16.10 0.45
N THR A 245 19.10 14.99 0.79
CA THR A 245 19.99 14.27 -0.13
C THR A 245 19.30 13.89 -1.43
N ARG A 246 18.04 13.46 -1.36
CA ARG A 246 17.30 13.12 -2.58
C ARG A 246 16.94 14.35 -3.38
N LEU A 247 16.46 15.40 -2.74
CA LEU A 247 16.12 16.65 -3.39
C LEU A 247 17.35 17.20 -4.15
N ASP A 248 18.53 17.15 -3.52
CA ASP A 248 19.80 17.56 -4.11
C ASP A 248 20.22 16.68 -5.29
N LEU A 249 19.97 15.37 -5.24
CA LEU A 249 20.22 14.49 -6.38
C LEU A 249 19.27 14.80 -7.55
N LEU A 250 17.99 15.02 -7.27
CA LEU A 250 16.98 15.34 -8.28
C LEU A 250 17.21 16.71 -8.92
N SER A 251 17.66 17.71 -8.16
CA SER A 251 18.02 19.04 -8.71
C SER A 251 19.22 18.95 -9.66
N GLN A 252 20.12 17.99 -9.45
CA GLN A 252 21.22 17.67 -10.37
C GLN A 252 20.77 16.81 -11.58
N GLY A 253 19.48 16.52 -11.73
CA GLY A 253 18.96 15.63 -12.76
C GLY A 253 19.29 14.15 -12.56
N LYS A 254 19.81 13.77 -11.38
CA LYS A 254 20.14 12.38 -11.05
C LYS A 254 18.92 11.67 -10.49
N ARG A 255 18.69 10.44 -10.93
CA ARG A 255 17.66 9.58 -10.35
C ARG A 255 18.15 9.07 -9.00
N SER A 256 17.38 9.32 -7.94
CA SER A 256 17.62 8.74 -6.62
C SER A 256 16.51 7.73 -6.27
N ARG A 257 16.93 6.52 -5.89
CA ARG A 257 16.07 5.50 -5.26
C ARG A 257 16.31 5.40 -3.77
N MET A 258 17.16 6.26 -3.21
CA MET A 258 17.49 6.20 -1.78
C MET A 258 16.30 6.68 -0.95
N LEU A 259 15.87 5.80 -0.05
CA LEU A 259 14.90 6.09 1.01
C LEU A 259 15.67 6.21 2.32
N SER A 260 15.39 7.26 3.09
CA SER A 260 15.83 7.31 4.48
C SER A 260 15.12 6.24 5.32
N ASN A 261 15.63 5.93 6.52
CA ASN A 261 14.96 4.99 7.42
C ASN A 261 13.53 5.46 7.80
N GLY A 262 13.33 6.76 7.98
CA GLY A 262 12.00 7.33 8.22
C GLY A 262 11.05 7.17 7.03
N ASP A 263 11.56 7.29 5.80
CA ASP A 263 10.76 7.05 4.61
C ASP A 263 10.38 5.57 4.47
N ARG A 264 11.32 4.64 4.73
CA ARG A 264 11.04 3.19 4.74
C ARG A 264 9.98 2.83 5.77
N GLY A 265 10.05 3.41 6.97
CA GLY A 265 9.03 3.26 8.01
C GLY A 265 7.64 3.72 7.52
N THR A 266 7.58 4.91 6.89
CA THR A 266 6.33 5.44 6.33
C THR A 266 5.77 4.54 5.22
N VAL A 267 6.62 4.09 4.29
CA VAL A 267 6.25 3.17 3.21
C VAL A 267 5.70 1.86 3.78
N ARG A 268 6.39 1.28 4.76
CA ARG A 268 5.95 0.05 5.44
C ARG A 268 4.58 0.22 6.10
N GLU A 269 4.37 1.32 6.82
CA GLU A 269 3.09 1.58 7.46
C GLU A 269 1.95 1.72 6.44
N VAL A 270 2.20 2.37 5.30
CA VAL A 270 1.21 2.44 4.21
C VAL A 270 0.94 1.06 3.62
N VAL A 271 1.97 0.22 3.43
CA VAL A 271 1.78 -1.15 2.94
C VAL A 271 0.93 -1.98 3.90
N GLU A 272 1.28 -1.95 5.19
CA GLU A 272 0.62 -2.72 6.23
C GLU A 272 -0.83 -2.27 6.47
N ARG A 273 -1.11 -0.96 6.39
CA ARG A 273 -2.46 -0.41 6.61
C ARG A 273 -3.35 -0.37 5.37
N HIS A 274 -2.77 -0.21 4.18
CA HIS A 274 -3.55 0.05 2.97
C HIS A 274 -3.44 -0.97 1.85
N LEU A 275 -2.25 -1.56 1.64
CA LEU A 275 -2.05 -2.50 0.53
C LEU A 275 -2.38 -3.94 0.92
N LEU A 276 -1.82 -4.43 2.02
CA LEU A 276 -1.98 -5.81 2.46
C LEU A 276 -3.43 -6.15 2.84
N PRO A 277 -4.18 -5.31 3.59
CA PRO A 277 -5.59 -5.60 3.89
C PRO A 277 -6.47 -5.65 2.64
N ARG A 278 -6.06 -4.91 1.59
CA ARG A 278 -6.70 -4.88 0.28
C ARG A 278 -6.14 -5.91 -0.71
N PHE A 279 -5.34 -6.86 -0.21
CA PHE A 279 -4.76 -7.97 -0.97
C PHE A 279 -3.94 -7.53 -2.20
N GLN A 280 -3.30 -6.36 -2.13
CA GLN A 280 -2.43 -5.83 -3.19
C GLN A 280 -1.02 -6.45 -3.09
N ILE A 281 -0.95 -7.78 -3.16
CA ILE A 281 0.32 -8.54 -3.01
C ILE A 281 1.32 -8.15 -4.12
N VAL A 282 0.84 -7.98 -5.35
CA VAL A 282 1.70 -7.65 -6.50
C VAL A 282 2.36 -6.29 -6.31
N ASP A 283 1.61 -5.28 -5.88
CA ASP A 283 2.16 -3.94 -5.66
C ASP A 283 3.06 -3.90 -4.43
N THR A 284 2.72 -4.67 -3.39
CA THR A 284 3.60 -4.92 -2.24
C THR A 284 4.92 -5.55 -2.67
N LEU A 285 4.91 -6.54 -3.58
CA LEU A 285 6.11 -7.18 -4.11
C LEU A 285 6.94 -6.21 -4.96
N ARG A 286 6.30 -5.44 -5.85
CA ARG A 286 6.98 -4.42 -6.67
C ARG A 286 7.69 -3.40 -5.78
N LEU A 287 7.02 -2.95 -4.73
CA LEU A 287 7.58 -2.03 -3.76
C LEU A 287 8.74 -2.65 -2.99
N ALA A 288 8.54 -3.84 -2.41
CA ALA A 288 9.57 -4.60 -1.71
C ALA A 288 10.86 -4.79 -2.53
N LEU A 289 10.73 -5.18 -3.81
CA LEU A 289 11.86 -5.38 -4.72
C LEU A 289 12.56 -4.09 -5.15
N THR A 290 11.93 -2.94 -4.97
CA THR A 290 12.52 -1.64 -5.33
C THR A 290 13.03 -0.85 -4.15
N THR A 291 12.50 -1.10 -2.95
CA THR A 291 12.95 -0.49 -1.70
C THR A 291 13.96 -1.33 -0.93
N ALA A 292 14.18 -2.59 -1.35
CA ALA A 292 15.21 -3.45 -0.78
C ALA A 292 16.60 -2.78 -0.79
N GLN A 293 17.38 -3.03 0.26
CA GLN A 293 18.73 -2.47 0.41
C GLN A 293 19.64 -2.80 -0.79
N HIS A 294 19.48 -4.02 -1.34
CA HIS A 294 20.24 -4.51 -2.49
C HIS A 294 19.27 -4.96 -3.60
N PRO A 295 18.79 -4.05 -4.48
CA PRO A 295 17.70 -4.34 -5.41
C PRO A 295 18.02 -5.46 -6.41
N GLY A 296 19.27 -5.53 -6.90
CA GLY A 296 19.70 -6.62 -7.81
C GLY A 296 19.66 -7.99 -7.13
N CYS A 297 20.27 -8.11 -5.95
CA CYS A 297 20.27 -9.35 -5.17
C CYS A 297 18.84 -9.73 -4.73
N SER A 298 18.01 -8.75 -4.36
CA SER A 298 16.63 -8.97 -3.90
C SER A 298 15.72 -9.63 -4.94
N ARG A 299 15.95 -9.35 -6.24
CA ARG A 299 15.21 -9.97 -7.33
C ARG A 299 15.65 -11.40 -7.55
N ILE A 300 16.96 -11.66 -7.44
CA ILE A 300 17.52 -13.00 -7.59
C ILE A 300 17.02 -13.89 -6.45
N THR A 301 17.10 -13.42 -5.20
CA THR A 301 16.60 -14.16 -4.04
C THR A 301 15.09 -14.38 -4.12
N ALA A 302 14.29 -13.35 -4.49
CA ALA A 302 12.86 -13.52 -4.69
C ALA A 302 12.53 -14.53 -5.81
N SER A 303 13.26 -14.49 -6.91
CA SER A 303 13.10 -15.46 -8.01
C SER A 303 13.45 -16.87 -7.55
N ALA A 304 14.51 -17.02 -6.75
CA ALA A 304 14.92 -18.30 -6.18
C ALA A 304 13.86 -18.89 -5.23
N VAL A 305 13.22 -18.06 -4.39
CA VAL A 305 12.08 -18.49 -3.54
C VAL A 305 10.93 -19.00 -4.42
N VAL A 306 10.52 -18.22 -5.43
CA VAL A 306 9.43 -18.60 -6.33
C VAL A 306 9.76 -19.88 -7.10
N LEU A 307 11.00 -20.02 -7.59
CA LEU A 307 11.45 -21.22 -8.30
C LEU A 307 11.47 -22.45 -7.39
N ALA A 308 11.92 -22.33 -6.14
CA ALA A 308 11.92 -23.42 -5.18
C ALA A 308 10.48 -23.86 -4.83
N GLY A 309 9.57 -22.91 -4.60
CA GLY A 309 8.15 -23.20 -4.40
C GLY A 309 7.49 -23.84 -5.62
N ALA A 310 7.78 -23.34 -6.83
CA ALA A 310 7.30 -23.92 -8.08
C ALA A 310 7.84 -25.33 -8.32
N ALA A 311 9.12 -25.58 -8.00
CA ALA A 311 9.72 -26.90 -8.09
C ALA A 311 9.03 -27.91 -7.16
N ALA A 312 8.71 -27.52 -5.93
CA ALA A 312 7.94 -28.37 -5.02
C ALA A 312 6.56 -28.72 -5.60
N LEU A 313 5.84 -27.75 -6.18
CA LEU A 313 4.54 -27.98 -6.84
C LEU A 313 4.66 -28.95 -8.03
N VAL A 314 5.64 -28.75 -8.90
CA VAL A 314 5.89 -29.62 -10.07
C VAL A 314 6.26 -31.04 -9.63
N LEU A 315 7.02 -31.19 -8.54
CA LEU A 315 7.36 -32.49 -8.00
C LEU A 315 6.14 -33.18 -7.37
N VAL A 316 5.28 -32.46 -6.64
CA VAL A 316 4.02 -33.02 -6.13
C VAL A 316 3.13 -33.53 -7.26
N THR A 317 2.99 -32.77 -8.36
CA THR A 317 2.21 -33.23 -9.52
C THR A 317 2.88 -34.40 -10.24
N ALA A 318 4.21 -34.40 -10.37
CA ALA A 318 4.95 -35.54 -10.91
C ALA A 318 4.78 -36.80 -10.04
N GLY A 319 4.60 -36.64 -8.73
CA GLY A 319 4.34 -37.70 -7.76
C GLY A 319 3.09 -38.54 -8.07
N LEU A 320 2.12 -37.98 -8.81
CA LEU A 320 0.95 -38.71 -9.30
C LEU A 320 1.33 -39.80 -10.32
N CYS A 321 2.35 -39.54 -11.13
CA CYS A 321 2.76 -40.40 -12.24
C CYS A 321 4.05 -41.19 -11.94
N ARG A 322 4.87 -40.72 -11.00
CA ARG A 322 6.20 -41.28 -10.70
C ARG A 322 6.40 -41.38 -9.20
N LYS A 323 6.88 -42.54 -8.74
CA LYS A 323 7.25 -42.76 -7.33
C LYS A 323 8.64 -42.20 -7.00
N GLU A 324 9.57 -42.32 -7.94
CA GLU A 324 10.98 -41.95 -7.75
C GLU A 324 11.57 -41.21 -8.96
N ILE A 325 12.54 -40.34 -8.69
CA ILE A 325 13.41 -39.68 -9.68
C ILE A 325 14.85 -39.84 -9.19
N CYS A 326 15.71 -40.44 -10.03
CA CYS A 326 17.12 -40.68 -9.69
C CYS A 326 17.32 -41.49 -8.39
N GLY A 327 16.42 -42.44 -8.09
CA GLY A 327 16.49 -43.28 -6.89
C GLY A 327 16.05 -42.57 -5.59
N LEU A 328 15.53 -41.35 -5.68
CA LEU A 328 14.95 -40.63 -4.55
C LEU A 328 13.44 -40.54 -4.72
N SER A 329 12.68 -40.71 -3.62
CA SER A 329 11.24 -40.50 -3.62
C SER A 329 10.91 -39.08 -4.09
N VAL A 330 9.95 -38.98 -5.02
CA VAL A 330 9.52 -37.69 -5.58
C VAL A 330 9.01 -36.75 -4.48
N PHE A 331 8.32 -37.28 -3.47
CA PHE A 331 7.83 -36.48 -2.35
C PHE A 331 8.95 -36.00 -1.41
N THR A 332 10.03 -36.77 -1.26
CA THR A 332 11.23 -36.32 -0.54
C THR A 332 11.91 -35.17 -1.26
N LEU A 333 12.04 -35.26 -2.59
CA LEU A 333 12.56 -34.16 -3.39
C LEU A 333 11.67 -32.92 -3.29
N ALA A 334 10.35 -33.11 -3.32
CA ALA A 334 9.39 -32.03 -3.17
C ALA A 334 9.50 -31.36 -1.78
N ALA A 335 9.64 -32.15 -0.70
CA ALA A 335 9.85 -31.65 0.65
C ALA A 335 11.19 -30.90 0.78
N SER A 336 12.26 -31.39 0.15
CA SER A 336 13.55 -30.68 0.06
C SER A 336 13.42 -29.33 -0.64
N ALA A 337 12.68 -29.27 -1.75
CA ALA A 337 12.40 -28.01 -2.44
C ALA A 337 11.57 -27.05 -1.58
N ALA A 338 10.59 -27.57 -0.82
CA ALA A 338 9.82 -26.78 0.14
C ALA A 338 10.69 -26.23 1.29
N GLY A 339 11.61 -27.04 1.83
CA GLY A 339 12.57 -26.62 2.84
C GLY A 339 13.52 -25.54 2.30
N ALA A 340 14.04 -25.73 1.09
CA ALA A 340 14.87 -24.74 0.42
C ALA A 340 14.12 -23.41 0.20
N CYS A 341 12.84 -23.46 -0.18
CA CYS A 341 11.99 -22.27 -0.33
C CYS A 341 11.96 -21.42 0.95
N TYR A 342 11.71 -22.03 2.10
CA TYR A 342 11.68 -21.32 3.39
C TYR A 342 13.07 -20.89 3.87
N LEU A 343 14.12 -21.69 3.66
CA LEU A 343 15.50 -21.28 3.98
C LEU A 343 15.91 -20.04 3.17
N ILE A 344 15.70 -20.05 1.84
CA ILE A 344 16.02 -18.91 0.99
C ILE A 344 15.17 -17.70 1.37
N GLY A 345 13.88 -17.91 1.70
CA GLY A 345 13.00 -16.86 2.21
C GLY A 345 13.48 -16.24 3.53
N ALA A 346 13.98 -17.06 4.46
CA ALA A 346 14.56 -16.59 5.72
C ALA A 346 15.84 -15.78 5.48
N VAL A 347 16.76 -16.29 4.64
CA VAL A 347 17.97 -15.55 4.26
C VAL A 347 17.62 -14.23 3.59
N GLY A 348 16.67 -14.23 2.64
CA GLY A 348 16.21 -13.02 1.97
C GLY A 348 15.63 -11.99 2.94
N SER A 349 14.86 -12.44 3.94
CA SER A 349 14.29 -11.55 4.97
C SER A 349 15.35 -10.91 5.86
N VAL A 350 16.40 -11.68 6.22
CA VAL A 350 17.53 -11.18 7.01
C VAL A 350 18.39 -10.20 6.19
N VAL A 351 18.68 -10.53 4.93
CA VAL A 351 19.60 -9.75 4.08
C VAL A 351 18.95 -8.50 3.49
N HIS A 352 17.67 -8.56 3.14
CA HIS A 352 16.98 -7.47 2.43
C HIS A 352 16.06 -6.63 3.33
N GLY A 353 15.84 -7.06 4.57
CA GLY A 353 15.04 -6.35 5.57
C GLY A 353 13.56 -6.72 5.56
N ARG A 354 12.83 -6.12 6.50
CA ARG A 354 11.41 -6.42 6.76
C ARG A 354 10.50 -6.11 5.57
N GLU A 355 10.78 -5.07 4.81
CA GLU A 355 9.99 -4.67 3.64
C GLU A 355 9.99 -5.77 2.57
N TRP A 356 11.12 -6.47 2.42
CA TRP A 356 11.25 -7.61 1.51
C TRP A 356 10.42 -8.82 1.97
N ALA A 357 10.19 -8.97 3.28
CA ALA A 357 9.44 -10.08 3.86
C ALA A 357 7.91 -9.96 3.67
N LEU A 358 7.38 -8.73 3.55
CA LEU A 358 5.95 -8.42 3.48
C LEU A 358 5.16 -9.20 2.41
N PRO A 359 5.58 -9.28 1.13
CA PRO A 359 4.81 -9.97 0.09
C PRO A 359 4.72 -11.49 0.29
N TRP A 360 5.58 -12.08 1.12
CA TRP A 360 5.61 -13.53 1.36
C TRP A 360 4.62 -13.99 2.43
N LEU A 361 3.88 -13.07 3.05
CA LEU A 361 2.81 -13.38 4.01
C LEU A 361 3.25 -14.40 5.07
N LEU A 362 4.43 -14.23 5.69
CA LEU A 362 5.05 -15.22 6.58
C LEU A 362 4.20 -15.62 7.81
N ARG A 363 3.10 -14.92 8.09
CA ARG A 363 2.07 -15.37 9.04
C ARG A 363 1.33 -16.62 8.56
N MET A 364 1.07 -16.75 7.26
CA MET A 364 0.40 -17.91 6.66
C MET A 364 1.14 -19.23 6.93
N PRO A 365 2.45 -19.38 6.65
CA PRO A 365 3.15 -20.63 6.95
C PRO A 365 3.22 -20.93 8.45
N ALA A 366 3.35 -19.92 9.32
CA ALA A 366 3.30 -20.13 10.77
C ALA A 366 1.92 -20.64 11.22
N ALA A 367 0.84 -20.05 10.72
CA ALA A 367 -0.52 -20.47 11.02
C ALA A 367 -0.86 -21.84 10.41
N SER A 368 -0.36 -22.14 9.21
CA SER A 368 -0.45 -23.47 8.61
C SER A 368 0.30 -24.52 9.42
N ALA A 369 1.43 -24.18 10.06
CA ALA A 369 2.13 -25.10 10.96
C ALA A 369 1.30 -25.41 12.22
N ILE A 370 0.58 -24.43 12.77
CA ILE A 370 -0.40 -24.66 13.85
C ILE A 370 -1.50 -25.61 13.36
N GLY A 371 -2.04 -25.37 12.16
CA GLY A 371 -3.02 -26.26 11.54
C GLY A 371 -2.51 -27.70 11.39
N LEU A 372 -1.25 -27.86 10.98
CA LEU A 372 -0.58 -29.16 10.90
C LEU A 372 -0.46 -29.82 12.29
N PHE A 373 -0.06 -29.07 13.32
CA PHE A 373 0.01 -29.60 14.69
C PHE A 373 -1.35 -30.08 15.19
N MET A 374 -2.41 -29.32 14.95
CA MET A 374 -3.78 -29.73 15.27
C MET A 374 -4.14 -31.02 14.54
N LEU A 375 -3.81 -31.12 13.24
CA LEU A 375 -4.10 -32.29 12.43
C LEU A 375 -3.32 -33.54 12.90
N THR A 376 -2.07 -33.36 13.33
CA THR A 376 -1.25 -34.45 13.90
C THR A 376 -1.72 -34.92 15.27
N ALA A 377 -2.39 -34.04 16.03
CA ALA A 377 -2.99 -34.39 17.30
C ALA A 377 -4.36 -35.08 17.15
N MET A 378 -4.98 -35.01 15.97
CA MET A 378 -6.20 -35.77 15.67
C MET A 378 -5.90 -37.25 15.46
N HIS A 379 -6.90 -38.08 15.76
CA HIS A 379 -6.83 -39.51 15.51
C HIS A 379 -6.45 -39.82 14.03
N PRO A 380 -5.59 -40.82 13.76
CA PRO A 380 -5.09 -41.17 12.41
C PRO A 380 -6.14 -41.42 11.33
N SER A 381 -7.42 -41.55 11.70
CA SER A 381 -8.56 -41.73 10.79
C SER A 381 -8.63 -40.69 9.66
N TRP A 382 -8.14 -39.47 9.87
CA TRP A 382 -8.22 -38.41 8.86
C TRP A 382 -7.39 -38.72 7.59
N TRP A 383 -6.21 -39.31 7.75
CA TRP A 383 -5.34 -39.70 6.63
C TRP A 383 -5.61 -41.14 6.20
N ARG A 384 -5.95 -42.04 7.14
CA ARG A 384 -6.33 -43.42 6.81
C ARG A 384 -7.50 -43.50 5.84
N ALA A 385 -8.46 -42.56 5.92
CA ALA A 385 -9.59 -42.47 5.00
C ALA A 385 -9.20 -42.31 3.52
N ALA A 386 -7.97 -41.90 3.22
CA ALA A 386 -7.46 -41.80 1.84
C ALA A 386 -6.95 -43.14 1.29
N PHE A 387 -6.70 -44.14 2.15
CA PHE A 387 -6.11 -45.42 1.77
C PHE A 387 -7.17 -46.53 1.68
N PRO A 388 -6.94 -47.56 0.85
CA PRO A 388 -7.87 -48.68 0.74
C PRO A 388 -8.01 -49.47 2.06
N GLU A 389 -9.23 -49.90 2.40
CA GLU A 389 -9.50 -50.63 3.65
C GLU A 389 -8.68 -51.91 3.81
N HIS A 390 -8.46 -52.64 2.72
CA HIS A 390 -7.64 -53.87 2.70
C HIS A 390 -6.15 -53.65 2.97
N TRP A 391 -5.68 -52.40 2.96
CA TRP A 391 -4.30 -52.07 3.32
C TRP A 391 -4.13 -51.84 4.83
N LEU A 392 -5.23 -51.58 5.55
CA LEU A 392 -5.26 -51.25 6.98
C LEU A 392 -5.90 -52.37 7.81
N GLU A 393 -5.60 -53.64 7.54
CA GLU A 393 -6.23 -54.85 8.15
C GLU A 393 -6.20 -54.94 9.70
N THR A 394 -5.75 -53.91 10.41
CA THR A 394 -5.69 -53.81 11.88
C THR A 394 -6.57 -52.70 12.48
N VAL A 395 -7.76 -52.45 11.91
CA VAL A 395 -8.71 -51.49 12.52
C VAL A 395 -9.68 -52.21 13.46
N ALA A 396 -9.64 -51.82 14.74
CA ALA A 396 -10.63 -52.25 15.74
C ALA A 396 -12.07 -51.89 15.30
N PRO A 397 -13.04 -52.78 15.48
CA PRO A 397 -14.43 -52.56 15.05
C PRO A 397 -15.04 -51.42 15.88
N GLY A 398 -15.08 -50.22 15.31
CA GLY A 398 -15.64 -49.02 15.98
C GLY A 398 -15.23 -47.67 15.38
N SER A 399 -14.20 -47.61 14.52
CA SER A 399 -13.67 -46.36 13.97
C SER A 399 -14.01 -46.11 12.49
N ALA A 400 -14.93 -46.87 11.90
CA ALA A 400 -15.41 -46.60 10.55
C ALA A 400 -16.28 -45.33 10.57
N PRO A 401 -16.02 -44.33 9.71
CA PRO A 401 -16.92 -43.19 9.59
C PRO A 401 -18.33 -43.71 9.23
N PRO A 402 -19.41 -43.09 9.73
CA PRO A 402 -20.77 -43.47 9.36
C PRO A 402 -20.89 -43.51 7.82
N GLY A 403 -21.60 -44.51 7.27
CA GLY A 403 -21.61 -44.83 5.83
C GLY A 403 -22.08 -43.73 4.86
N ALA A 404 -22.32 -42.51 5.36
CA ALA A 404 -22.66 -41.31 4.60
C ALA A 404 -21.59 -40.21 4.67
N ALA A 405 -20.38 -40.49 5.20
CA ALA A 405 -19.33 -39.48 5.30
C ALA A 405 -18.86 -39.00 3.92
N PRO A 406 -18.68 -37.67 3.72
CA PRO A 406 -18.15 -37.14 2.47
C PRO A 406 -16.76 -37.71 2.19
N SER A 407 -16.47 -37.96 0.91
CA SER A 407 -15.14 -38.45 0.53
C SER A 407 -14.04 -37.48 1.02
N PRO A 408 -12.83 -37.97 1.33
CA PRO A 408 -11.71 -37.12 1.76
C PRO A 408 -11.43 -35.96 0.78
N VAL A 409 -11.67 -36.17 -0.52
CA VAL A 409 -11.57 -35.14 -1.56
C VAL A 409 -12.64 -34.06 -1.38
N TRP A 410 -13.89 -34.44 -1.09
CA TRP A 410 -14.96 -33.49 -0.81
C TRP A 410 -14.69 -32.67 0.45
N ALA A 411 -14.19 -33.30 1.51
CA ALA A 411 -13.80 -32.60 2.73
C ALA A 411 -12.70 -31.54 2.45
N ALA A 412 -11.67 -31.91 1.70
CA ALA A 412 -10.61 -30.97 1.28
C ALA A 412 -11.17 -29.81 0.44
N PHE A 413 -12.06 -30.10 -0.52
CA PHE A 413 -12.69 -29.09 -1.35
C PHE A 413 -13.57 -28.11 -0.54
N LEU A 414 -14.37 -28.61 0.40
CA LEU A 414 -15.22 -27.79 1.25
C LEU A 414 -14.40 -26.86 2.16
N LEU A 415 -13.34 -27.38 2.77
CA LEU A 415 -12.42 -26.60 3.60
C LEU A 415 -11.74 -25.50 2.78
N ALA A 416 -11.17 -25.85 1.62
CA ALA A 416 -10.51 -24.89 0.76
C ALA A 416 -11.49 -23.82 0.24
N SER A 417 -12.73 -24.21 -0.06
CA SER A 417 -13.80 -23.29 -0.46
C SER A 417 -14.20 -22.36 0.68
N ALA A 418 -14.31 -22.86 1.90
CA ALA A 418 -14.62 -22.05 3.09
C ALA A 418 -13.53 -20.98 3.33
N ALA A 419 -12.26 -21.35 3.20
CA ALA A 419 -11.14 -20.42 3.27
C ALA A 419 -11.23 -19.33 2.17
N TYR A 420 -11.56 -19.70 0.93
CA TYR A 420 -11.75 -18.74 -0.16
C TYR A 420 -12.91 -17.78 0.10
N VAL A 421 -14.07 -18.30 0.51
CA VAL A 421 -15.26 -17.49 0.83
C VAL A 421 -14.95 -16.50 1.94
N TYR A 422 -14.23 -16.92 2.97
CA TYR A 422 -13.79 -16.02 4.04
C TYR A 422 -12.92 -14.89 3.51
N LEU A 423 -11.88 -15.19 2.72
CA LEU A 423 -11.03 -14.17 2.11
C LEU A 423 -11.83 -13.22 1.21
N LEU A 424 -12.80 -13.74 0.45
CA LEU A 424 -13.67 -12.91 -0.38
C LEU A 424 -14.52 -11.94 0.46
N VAL A 425 -15.08 -12.41 1.57
CA VAL A 425 -15.83 -11.56 2.52
C VAL A 425 -14.90 -10.49 3.09
N THR A 426 -13.69 -10.86 3.52
CA THR A 426 -12.68 -9.92 4.00
C THR A 426 -12.32 -8.87 2.94
N ALA A 427 -12.08 -9.27 1.70
CA ALA A 427 -11.80 -8.34 0.60
C ALA A 427 -12.95 -7.34 0.39
N ARG A 428 -14.20 -7.82 0.40
CA ARG A 428 -15.38 -6.95 0.23
C ARG A 428 -15.56 -5.98 1.39
N ASN A 429 -15.25 -6.43 2.61
CA ASN A 429 -15.29 -5.62 3.82
C ASN A 429 -14.23 -4.52 3.85
N HIS A 430 -13.11 -4.70 3.14
CA HIS A 430 -12.07 -3.66 2.93
C HIS A 430 -12.39 -2.72 1.74
N GLY A 431 -13.63 -2.75 1.25
CA GLY A 431 -14.13 -1.85 0.22
C GLY A 431 -13.84 -2.26 -1.23
N LEU A 432 -13.13 -3.37 -1.48
CA LEU A 432 -12.76 -3.73 -2.85
C LEU A 432 -13.97 -3.93 -3.75
N GLU A 433 -13.90 -3.43 -4.99
CA GLU A 433 -14.89 -3.71 -6.02
C GLU A 433 -15.07 -5.22 -6.27
N ARG A 434 -16.24 -5.65 -6.73
CA ARG A 434 -16.60 -7.08 -6.84
C ARG A 434 -15.58 -7.89 -7.65
N LYS A 435 -15.16 -7.38 -8.81
CA LYS A 435 -14.20 -8.06 -9.70
C LYS A 435 -12.82 -8.14 -9.04
N SER A 436 -12.34 -7.03 -8.49
CA SER A 436 -11.05 -6.95 -7.79
C SER A 436 -11.02 -7.84 -6.55
N ALA A 437 -12.11 -7.88 -5.78
CA ALA A 437 -12.25 -8.73 -4.60
C ALA A 437 -12.15 -10.22 -4.97
N LEU A 438 -12.87 -10.68 -6.00
CA LEU A 438 -12.81 -12.08 -6.47
C LEU A 438 -11.39 -12.48 -6.88
N TRP A 439 -10.74 -11.67 -7.71
CA TRP A 439 -9.41 -11.96 -8.23
C TRP A 439 -8.33 -11.90 -7.14
N ARG A 440 -8.33 -10.85 -6.31
CA ARG A 440 -7.32 -10.69 -5.27
C ARG A 440 -7.50 -11.69 -4.13
N ALA A 441 -8.73 -12.01 -3.73
CA ALA A 441 -8.99 -13.10 -2.79
C ALA A 441 -8.50 -14.44 -3.36
N ALA A 442 -8.71 -14.69 -4.66
CA ALA A 442 -8.21 -15.91 -5.31
C ALA A 442 -6.69 -15.95 -5.31
N LEU A 443 -6.02 -14.82 -5.58
CA LEU A 443 -4.57 -14.72 -5.53
C LEU A 443 -4.02 -15.02 -4.12
N VAL A 444 -4.60 -14.41 -3.08
CA VAL A 444 -4.21 -14.68 -1.67
C VAL A 444 -4.48 -16.13 -1.29
N TRP A 445 -5.62 -16.67 -1.71
CA TRP A 445 -5.99 -18.07 -1.49
C TRP A 445 -4.99 -19.03 -2.15
N LEU A 446 -4.56 -18.74 -3.38
CA LEU A 446 -3.53 -19.52 -4.07
C LEU A 446 -2.18 -19.42 -3.36
N VAL A 447 -1.73 -18.22 -2.99
CA VAL A 447 -0.46 -18.02 -2.27
C VAL A 447 -0.49 -18.72 -0.90
N GLY A 448 -1.60 -18.57 -0.16
CA GLY A 448 -1.84 -19.26 1.10
C GLY A 448 -1.88 -20.77 0.93
N GLY A 449 -2.55 -21.27 -0.11
CA GLY A 449 -2.60 -22.69 -0.47
C GLY A 449 -1.23 -23.25 -0.79
N CYS A 450 -0.38 -22.49 -1.50
CA CYS A 450 1.02 -22.85 -1.71
C CYS A 450 1.76 -22.98 -0.37
N HIS A 451 1.66 -21.99 0.53
CA HIS A 451 2.30 -22.10 1.86
C HIS A 451 1.80 -23.31 2.65
N ALA A 452 0.48 -23.51 2.69
CA ALA A 452 -0.14 -24.64 3.36
C ALA A 452 0.33 -25.99 2.79
N LEU A 453 0.49 -26.09 1.46
CA LEU A 453 1.03 -27.27 0.79
C LEU A 453 2.48 -27.51 1.19
N LEU A 454 3.33 -26.49 1.13
CA LEU A 454 4.75 -26.61 1.48
C LEU A 454 4.92 -27.06 2.94
N ILE A 455 4.13 -26.49 3.86
CA ILE A 455 4.14 -26.88 5.28
C ILE A 455 3.60 -28.30 5.47
N SER A 456 2.49 -28.65 4.82
CA SER A 456 1.92 -30.00 4.89
C SER A 456 2.90 -31.04 4.35
N LEU A 457 3.64 -30.71 3.29
CA LEU A 457 4.64 -31.59 2.69
C LEU A 457 5.83 -31.82 3.63
N LEU A 458 6.38 -30.75 4.21
CA LEU A 458 7.43 -30.84 5.24
C LEU A 458 6.94 -31.67 6.44
N GLY A 459 5.70 -31.42 6.85
CA GLY A 459 5.01 -32.14 7.90
C GLY A 459 4.95 -33.63 7.63
N LEU A 460 4.25 -34.03 6.57
CA LEU A 460 3.92 -35.42 6.28
C LEU A 460 5.13 -36.24 5.86
N VAL A 461 6.15 -35.63 5.25
CA VAL A 461 7.34 -36.36 4.79
C VAL A 461 8.39 -36.50 5.90
N TRP A 462 8.55 -35.50 6.79
CA TRP A 462 9.64 -35.50 7.78
C TRP A 462 9.18 -35.45 9.23
N ILE A 463 8.12 -34.74 9.57
CA ILE A 463 7.70 -34.52 10.97
C ILE A 463 6.78 -35.64 11.45
N VAL A 464 5.66 -35.87 10.75
CA VAL A 464 4.65 -36.86 11.14
C VAL A 464 5.23 -38.27 11.24
N PRO A 465 6.10 -38.75 10.31
CA PRO A 465 6.72 -40.06 10.44
C PRO A 465 7.54 -40.26 11.71
N VAL A 466 8.07 -39.18 12.28
CA VAL A 466 8.93 -39.21 13.48
C VAL A 466 8.10 -39.07 14.76
N PHE A 467 7.06 -38.24 14.75
CA PHE A 467 6.34 -37.83 15.97
C PHE A 467 4.93 -38.41 16.13
N SER A 468 4.34 -38.99 15.08
CA SER A 468 2.99 -39.58 15.16
C SER A 468 3.04 -41.03 15.64
N GLU A 469 2.04 -41.45 16.42
CA GLU A 469 1.87 -42.84 16.92
C GLU A 469 1.93 -43.88 15.79
N GLU A 470 1.49 -43.50 14.59
CA GLU A 470 1.47 -44.36 13.40
C GLU A 470 2.33 -43.82 12.26
N GLY A 471 3.35 -43.02 12.59
CA GLY A 471 4.22 -42.36 11.61
C GLY A 471 4.89 -43.33 10.62
N ALA A 472 5.31 -44.51 11.09
CA ALA A 472 5.92 -45.54 10.24
C ALA A 472 4.92 -46.12 9.22
N LEU A 473 3.67 -46.35 9.63
CA LEU A 473 2.61 -46.83 8.73
C LEU A 473 2.26 -45.77 7.68
N LEU A 474 2.16 -44.50 8.10
CA LEU A 474 1.97 -43.39 7.17
C LEU A 474 3.11 -43.34 6.14
N TYR A 475 4.37 -43.44 6.57
CA TYR A 475 5.53 -43.45 5.67
C TYR A 475 5.50 -44.61 4.66
N GLN A 476 5.12 -45.82 5.11
CA GLN A 476 4.98 -46.98 4.25
C GLN A 476 3.85 -46.78 3.21
N GLY A 477 2.70 -46.27 3.65
CA GLY A 477 1.58 -45.95 2.75
C GLY A 477 1.95 -44.89 1.73
N TRP A 478 2.63 -43.85 2.20
CA TRP A 478 3.08 -42.70 1.41
C TRP A 478 4.02 -43.08 0.26
N THR A 479 4.94 -44.02 0.51
CA THR A 479 5.89 -44.53 -0.49
C THR A 479 5.27 -45.56 -1.43
N THR A 480 4.26 -46.31 -0.96
CA THR A 480 3.66 -47.41 -1.73
C THR A 480 2.53 -46.92 -2.64
N TYR A 481 1.67 -46.01 -2.16
CA TYR A 481 0.41 -45.61 -2.81
C TYR A 481 0.38 -44.10 -3.11
N SER A 482 0.84 -43.70 -4.29
CA SER A 482 0.95 -42.29 -4.69
C SER A 482 -0.39 -41.55 -4.73
N GLY A 483 -1.47 -42.19 -5.20
CA GLY A 483 -2.81 -41.58 -5.25
C GLY A 483 -3.33 -41.21 -3.86
N PRO A 484 -3.48 -42.18 -2.94
CA PRO A 484 -3.80 -41.94 -1.53
C PRO A 484 -2.89 -40.93 -0.83
N ALA A 485 -1.58 -40.94 -1.11
CA ALA A 485 -0.64 -39.96 -0.57
C ALA A 485 -0.98 -38.52 -1.01
N VAL A 486 -1.35 -38.30 -2.28
CA VAL A 486 -1.77 -36.99 -2.77
C VAL A 486 -3.11 -36.57 -2.17
N ILE A 487 -4.07 -37.49 -1.99
CA ILE A 487 -5.34 -37.18 -1.33
C ILE A 487 -5.08 -36.75 0.12
N THR A 488 -4.24 -37.48 0.85
CA THR A 488 -3.81 -37.13 2.22
C THR A 488 -3.15 -35.76 2.26
N LEU A 489 -2.24 -35.48 1.32
CA LEU A 489 -1.59 -34.18 1.20
C LEU A 489 -2.59 -33.06 0.92
N ALA A 490 -3.58 -33.29 0.05
CA ALA A 490 -4.63 -32.32 -0.26
C ALA A 490 -5.52 -32.03 0.95
N GLN A 491 -5.89 -33.04 1.74
CA GLN A 491 -6.63 -32.87 2.99
C GLN A 491 -5.83 -32.04 4.00
N ALA A 492 -4.56 -32.40 4.22
CA ALA A 492 -3.68 -31.65 5.12
C ALA A 492 -3.50 -30.20 4.66
N THR A 493 -3.30 -29.99 3.36
CA THR A 493 -3.17 -28.66 2.76
C THR A 493 -4.44 -27.83 2.97
N ALA A 494 -5.62 -28.40 2.69
CA ALA A 494 -6.89 -27.69 2.86
C ALA A 494 -7.16 -27.35 4.32
N TRP A 495 -6.85 -28.26 5.25
CA TRP A 495 -6.95 -28.02 6.69
C TRP A 495 -5.99 -26.91 7.14
N CYS A 496 -4.71 -26.99 6.78
CA CYS A 496 -3.69 -26.00 7.13
C CYS A 496 -3.98 -24.62 6.52
N LEU A 497 -4.55 -24.57 5.31
CA LEU A 497 -5.02 -23.34 4.68
C LEU A 497 -6.19 -22.74 5.47
N THR A 498 -7.19 -23.56 5.80
CA THR A 498 -8.38 -23.10 6.53
C THR A 498 -8.02 -22.60 7.92
N ALA A 499 -7.21 -23.36 8.66
CA ALA A 499 -6.67 -22.94 9.95
C ALA A 499 -5.87 -21.63 9.82
N GLY A 500 -5.04 -21.51 8.78
CA GLY A 500 -4.25 -20.30 8.52
C GLY A 500 -5.09 -19.07 8.18
N VAL A 501 -6.16 -19.23 7.41
CA VAL A 501 -7.07 -18.14 7.06
C VAL A 501 -7.94 -17.73 8.25
N PHE A 502 -8.50 -18.69 8.99
CA PHE A 502 -9.41 -18.38 10.10
C PHE A 502 -8.70 -17.86 11.34
N SER A 503 -7.44 -18.27 11.56
CA SER A 503 -6.63 -17.72 12.65
C SER A 503 -6.32 -16.23 12.48
N GLN A 504 -6.53 -15.64 11.30
CA GLN A 504 -6.49 -14.17 11.12
C GLN A 504 -7.42 -13.45 12.12
N ILE A 505 -8.57 -14.04 12.46
CA ILE A 505 -9.51 -13.50 13.47
C ILE A 505 -8.85 -13.39 14.84
N LEU A 506 -7.95 -14.32 15.20
CA LEU A 506 -7.32 -14.36 16.51
C LEU A 506 -6.16 -13.37 16.66
N TRP A 507 -5.65 -12.84 15.53
CA TRP A 507 -4.55 -11.88 15.53
C TRP A 507 -4.99 -10.43 15.48
N ASP A 508 -6.23 -10.18 15.08
CA ASP A 508 -6.82 -8.87 15.27
C ASP A 508 -7.31 -8.81 16.72
N ASP A 509 -6.78 -7.89 17.53
CA ASP A 509 -7.19 -7.65 18.93
C ASP A 509 -8.63 -7.10 18.99
N GLN A 510 -9.58 -7.83 18.44
CA GLN A 510 -10.97 -7.47 18.26
C GLN A 510 -11.87 -8.58 18.79
N PRO A 511 -13.04 -8.24 19.37
CA PRO A 511 -13.99 -9.25 19.82
C PRO A 511 -14.52 -10.05 18.63
N ILE A 512 -14.84 -11.34 18.82
CA ILE A 512 -15.37 -12.23 17.76
C ILE A 512 -16.69 -11.73 17.13
N THR A 513 -17.39 -10.84 17.82
CA THR A 513 -18.63 -10.19 17.37
C THR A 513 -18.38 -8.93 16.55
N ALA A 514 -17.12 -8.47 16.44
CA ALA A 514 -16.80 -7.36 15.58
C ALA A 514 -17.07 -7.75 14.12
N PRO A 515 -17.62 -6.86 13.28
CA PRO A 515 -17.59 -7.07 11.84
C PRO A 515 -16.17 -7.39 11.39
N LEU A 516 -16.05 -8.29 10.41
CA LEU A 516 -14.77 -8.62 9.74
C LEU A 516 -14.18 -7.44 8.96
N ALA A 517 -14.96 -6.36 8.77
CA ALA A 517 -14.45 -5.05 8.40
C ALA A 517 -13.94 -4.38 9.67
N HIS A 518 -12.77 -3.72 9.64
CA HIS A 518 -12.35 -2.85 10.73
C HIS A 518 -13.56 -2.07 11.28
N ILE A 519 -13.96 -2.34 12.53
CA ILE A 519 -14.85 -1.43 13.23
C ILE A 519 -14.11 -0.12 13.23
N ARG A 520 -14.75 0.92 12.67
CA ARG A 520 -14.38 2.31 12.78
C ARG A 520 -13.74 2.55 14.14
N TRP A 521 -12.43 2.72 14.15
CA TRP A 521 -11.77 3.31 15.31
C TRP A 521 -12.12 4.79 15.23
N HIS A 522 -13.34 5.14 15.63
CA HIS A 522 -13.54 6.45 16.23
C HIS A 522 -12.57 6.45 17.40
N LYS A 523 -11.41 7.06 17.19
CA LYS A 523 -10.68 7.68 18.29
C LYS A 523 -11.63 8.78 18.72
N ASP A 524 -12.58 8.44 19.59
CA ASP A 524 -13.25 9.43 20.40
C ASP A 524 -12.15 10.08 21.24
N ARG A 525 -11.67 11.21 20.69
CA ARG A 525 -10.93 12.31 21.31
C ARG A 525 -9.55 12.01 21.89
#